data_AF-A0A7J5JB98-F1
#
_entry.id   AF-A0A7J5JB98-F1
#
_cell.length_a   1.000
_cell.length_b   1.000
_cell.length_c   1.000
_cell.angle_alpha   90.00
_cell.angle_beta   90.00
_cell.angle_gamma   90.00
#
_symmetry.space_group_name_H-M   'P 1'
#
loop_
_entity.id
_entity.type
_entity.pdbx_description
1 polymer ?
#
loop_
_entity_poly.entity_id
_entity_poly.type
_entity_poly.pdbx_seq_one_letter_code
_entity_poly.pdbx_strand_id
1 'polypeptide(L)'
;VTPVRRQLLQVAGLREIKSETRDGAGVIRLEFDFGVNTDLAFIEVNEKIDAAMNSLPKEVTRPKAIKASATDIPVLYVNMTLKNDGAYQETDEQQFLELCELAENVVKRRIEQLPEVAMADITGVPGRLLQIVPDKDKLAMTGISVEDIENTLSANNVEPGSMLVRDGYYEYNIRIATLLRTPEDVKNIYIRKGERIMQLKELCKVDIVSQKEMGRSVAGGKRAVTLAIIKQSDENMDVMKEKLKETTDYFASLYPDIEFSVSRNQTELLDYTISNLQQNLSLGFLFIFIVAVLFLGDVRSPLIIGISMVTSIVITFFFFYFCHVSLNVISLSGLILAVGMMIDSAIIVTENISQYRERGYSLKRSCA
;
A
#
# COMPACT_ATOMS: atom_id res chain seq x y z
N VAL A 1 8.68 5.47 -24.93
CA VAL A 1 9.66 4.96 -23.94
C VAL A 1 11.08 5.47 -24.19
N THR A 2 11.67 5.25 -25.37
CA THR A 2 13.07 5.61 -25.66
C THR A 2 13.48 7.07 -25.40
N PRO A 3 12.68 8.10 -25.78
CA PRO A 3 13.06 9.49 -25.52
C PRO A 3 13.16 9.80 -24.03
N VAL A 4 12.17 9.34 -23.25
CA VAL A 4 12.14 9.49 -21.78
C VAL A 4 13.30 8.73 -21.13
N ARG A 5 13.53 7.48 -21.51
CA ARG A 5 14.65 6.67 -21.01
C ARG A 5 16.00 7.38 -21.19
N ARG A 6 16.20 8.05 -22.33
CA ARG A 6 17.46 8.76 -22.63
C ARG A 6 17.68 9.96 -21.71
N GLN A 7 16.64 10.68 -21.36
CA GLN A 7 16.74 11.79 -20.39
C GLN A 7 16.97 11.25 -18.97
N LEU A 8 16.30 10.16 -18.60
CA LEU A 8 16.43 9.53 -17.28
C LEU A 8 17.80 8.90 -17.02
N LEU A 9 18.55 8.53 -18.05
CA LEU A 9 19.94 8.05 -17.91
C LEU A 9 20.89 9.10 -17.31
N GLN A 10 20.51 10.39 -17.32
CA GLN A 10 21.33 11.48 -16.80
C GLN A 10 21.09 11.75 -15.31
N VAL A 11 20.15 11.05 -14.68
CA VAL A 11 19.84 11.24 -13.25
C VAL A 11 21.01 10.72 -12.42
N ALA A 12 21.43 11.51 -11.43
CA ALA A 12 22.56 11.15 -10.57
C ALA A 12 22.24 9.95 -9.66
N GLY A 13 23.27 9.14 -9.35
CA GLY A 13 23.15 8.00 -8.43
C GLY A 13 22.35 6.81 -8.99
N LEU A 14 22.11 6.77 -10.30
CA LEU A 14 21.41 5.68 -10.98
C LEU A 14 22.33 4.45 -11.12
N ARG A 15 21.90 3.33 -10.53
CA ARG A 15 22.57 2.03 -10.62
C ARG A 15 22.09 1.21 -11.82
N GLU A 16 20.77 1.12 -12.01
CA GLU A 16 20.18 0.33 -13.08
C GLU A 16 18.91 1.00 -13.65
N ILE A 17 18.66 0.84 -14.96
CA ILE A 17 17.43 1.30 -15.62
C ILE A 17 16.83 0.21 -16.52
N LYS A 18 15.65 -0.27 -16.13
CA LYS A 18 14.85 -1.25 -16.89
C LYS A 18 13.66 -0.57 -17.52
N SER A 19 13.33 -0.93 -18.75
CA SER A 19 12.14 -0.42 -19.42
C SER A 19 11.38 -1.56 -20.05
N GLU A 20 10.08 -1.62 -19.77
CA GLU A 20 9.14 -2.57 -20.35
C GLU A 20 8.10 -1.80 -21.15
N THR A 21 7.77 -2.28 -22.33
CA THR A 21 6.73 -1.67 -23.17
C THR A 21 5.68 -2.73 -23.44
N ARG A 22 4.41 -2.35 -23.29
CA ARG A 22 3.23 -3.13 -23.62
C ARG A 22 2.30 -2.28 -24.49
N ASP A 23 1.27 -2.89 -25.04
CA ASP A 23 0.31 -2.18 -25.90
C ASP A 23 -0.30 -0.98 -25.16
N GLY A 24 0.02 0.23 -25.65
CA GLY A 24 -0.46 1.50 -25.09
C GLY A 24 0.21 1.96 -23.78
N ALA A 25 1.16 1.21 -23.21
CA ALA A 25 1.79 1.55 -21.93
C ALA A 25 3.30 1.28 -21.92
N GLY A 26 4.06 2.16 -21.27
CA GLY A 26 5.49 1.99 -21.07
C GLY A 26 5.86 2.22 -19.61
N VAL A 27 6.61 1.30 -19.02
CA VAL A 27 7.09 1.38 -17.64
C VAL A 27 8.61 1.50 -17.66
N ILE A 28 9.17 2.45 -16.93
CA ILE A 28 10.62 2.61 -16.73
C ILE A 28 10.89 2.50 -15.23
N ARG A 29 11.67 1.51 -14.81
CA ARG A 29 12.17 1.35 -13.44
C ARG A 29 13.59 1.88 -13.35
N LEU A 30 13.81 2.75 -12.39
CA LEU A 30 15.11 3.32 -12.02
C LEU A 30 15.49 2.73 -10.66
N GLU A 31 16.69 2.17 -10.57
CA GLU A 31 17.26 1.69 -9.32
C GLU A 31 18.49 2.55 -8.99
N PHE A 32 18.58 3.01 -7.74
CA PHE A 32 19.62 3.92 -7.28
C PHE A 32 20.61 3.22 -6.36
N ASP A 33 21.82 3.78 -6.26
CA ASP A 33 22.82 3.31 -5.30
C ASP A 33 22.40 3.56 -3.85
N PHE A 34 22.95 2.77 -2.92
CA PHE A 34 22.65 2.91 -1.49
C PHE A 34 23.13 4.27 -0.96
N GLY A 35 22.28 4.94 -0.19
CA GLY A 35 22.57 6.27 0.40
C GLY A 35 22.10 7.45 -0.45
N VAL A 36 21.59 7.23 -1.66
CA VAL A 36 20.95 8.28 -2.47
C VAL A 36 19.65 8.72 -1.81
N ASN A 37 19.47 10.04 -1.66
CA ASN A 37 18.22 10.61 -1.18
C ASN A 37 17.13 10.46 -2.26
N THR A 38 16.11 9.66 -1.96
CA THR A 38 15.01 9.33 -2.90
C THR A 38 14.10 10.51 -3.21
N ASP A 39 13.99 11.50 -2.31
CA ASP A 39 13.21 12.73 -2.56
C ASP A 39 13.91 13.63 -3.58
N LEU A 40 15.23 13.80 -3.45
CA LEU A 40 16.03 14.55 -4.43
C LEU A 40 16.03 13.85 -5.79
N ALA A 41 16.24 12.53 -5.80
CA ALA A 41 16.17 11.74 -7.03
C ALA A 41 14.79 11.83 -7.69
N PHE A 42 13.70 11.86 -6.91
CA PHE A 42 12.34 12.03 -7.44
C PHE A 42 12.11 13.40 -8.10
N ILE A 43 12.65 14.47 -7.51
CA ILE A 43 12.58 15.82 -8.09
C ILE A 43 13.35 15.83 -9.42
N GLU A 44 14.58 15.31 -9.44
CA GLU A 44 15.42 15.25 -10.63
C GLU A 44 14.77 14.40 -11.74
N VAL A 45 14.18 13.26 -11.39
CA VAL A 45 13.43 12.41 -12.34
C VAL A 45 12.25 13.17 -12.95
N ASN A 46 11.50 13.94 -12.16
CA ASN A 46 10.40 14.76 -12.70
C ASN A 46 10.92 15.84 -13.65
N GLU A 47 12.01 16.52 -13.31
CA GLU A 47 12.65 17.50 -14.19
C GLU A 47 13.09 16.87 -15.53
N LYS A 48 13.69 15.67 -15.50
CA LYS A 48 14.05 14.94 -16.72
C LYS A 48 12.85 14.48 -17.54
N ILE A 49 11.74 14.13 -16.89
CA ILE A 49 10.47 13.84 -17.58
C ILE A 49 9.94 15.10 -18.27
N ASP A 50 9.94 16.24 -17.59
CA ASP A 50 9.48 17.51 -18.15
C ASP A 50 10.34 17.95 -19.34
N ALA A 51 11.66 17.79 -19.25
CA ALA A 51 12.56 18.00 -20.38
C ALA A 51 12.27 17.05 -21.56
N ALA A 52 11.88 15.80 -21.27
CA ALA A 52 11.52 14.82 -22.28
C ALA A 52 10.18 15.13 -22.98
N MET A 53 9.26 15.84 -22.32
CA MET A 53 7.93 16.16 -22.88
C MET A 53 8.03 16.90 -24.22
N ASN A 54 9.04 17.74 -24.40
CA ASN A 54 9.30 18.45 -25.68
C ASN A 54 9.57 17.51 -26.87
N SER A 55 9.97 16.26 -26.60
CA SER A 55 10.28 15.25 -27.60
C SER A 55 9.18 14.21 -27.79
N LEU A 56 8.09 14.29 -27.02
CA LEU A 56 6.96 13.38 -27.10
C LEU A 56 5.85 13.95 -28.01
N PRO A 57 5.05 13.10 -28.68
CA PRO A 57 3.87 13.54 -29.41
C PRO A 57 2.89 14.29 -28.50
N LYS A 58 2.15 15.26 -29.07
CA LYS A 58 1.20 16.11 -28.31
C LYS A 58 0.05 15.32 -27.66
N GLU A 59 -0.25 14.14 -28.18
CA GLU A 59 -1.30 13.24 -27.67
C GLU A 59 -0.86 12.48 -26.40
N VAL A 60 0.44 12.47 -26.08
CA VAL A 60 0.96 11.72 -24.93
C VAL A 60 0.80 12.54 -23.66
N THR A 61 0.06 11.99 -22.70
CA THR A 61 -0.05 12.56 -21.36
C THR A 61 1.29 12.50 -20.62
N ARG A 62 1.55 13.48 -19.75
CA ARG A 62 2.79 13.54 -18.98
C ARG A 62 3.00 12.24 -18.19
N PRO A 63 4.13 11.54 -18.37
CA PRO A 63 4.45 10.37 -17.56
C PRO A 63 4.47 10.73 -16.07
N LYS A 64 3.93 9.83 -15.24
CA LYS A 64 3.95 9.99 -13.78
C LYS A 64 5.19 9.33 -13.21
N ALA A 65 5.98 10.07 -12.45
CA ALA A 65 7.01 9.50 -11.59
C ALA A 65 6.34 8.99 -10.31
N ILE A 66 6.73 7.80 -9.87
CA ILE A 66 6.25 7.19 -8.63
C ILE A 66 7.50 6.78 -7.84
N LYS A 67 7.61 7.23 -6.59
CA LYS A 67 8.64 6.73 -5.68
C LYS A 67 8.22 5.32 -5.25
N ALA A 68 9.18 4.39 -5.29
CA ALA A 68 9.01 3.05 -4.75
C ALA A 68 10.09 2.84 -3.70
N SER A 69 9.71 2.93 -2.44
CA SER A 69 10.51 2.66 -1.26
C SER A 69 10.14 1.29 -0.68
N ALA A 70 11.02 0.72 0.14
CA ALA A 70 10.68 -0.43 0.97
C ALA A 70 9.50 -0.15 1.92
N THR A 71 9.27 1.11 2.27
CA THR A 71 8.09 1.58 3.02
C THR A 71 6.80 1.59 2.21
N ASP A 72 6.87 1.57 0.88
CA ASP A 72 5.70 1.57 -0.02
C ASP A 72 5.20 0.14 -0.29
N ILE A 73 5.82 -0.87 0.33
CA ILE A 73 5.34 -2.24 0.28
C ILE A 73 4.06 -2.33 1.14
N PRO A 74 2.93 -2.76 0.56
CA PRO A 74 1.71 -2.94 1.34
C PRO A 74 1.94 -3.92 2.48
N VAL A 75 1.63 -3.47 3.70
CA VAL A 75 1.85 -4.25 4.92
C VAL A 75 0.69 -5.22 5.19
N LEU A 76 -0.51 -4.86 4.73
CA LEU A 76 -1.77 -5.59 4.88
C LEU A 76 -2.63 -5.41 3.62
N TYR A 77 -3.46 -6.39 3.32
CA TYR A 77 -4.50 -6.28 2.31
C TYR A 77 -5.87 -6.47 2.95
N VAL A 78 -6.77 -5.51 2.77
CA VAL A 78 -8.17 -5.63 3.15
C VAL A 78 -8.97 -6.00 1.91
N ASN A 79 -9.59 -7.16 1.92
CA ASN A 79 -10.42 -7.65 0.82
C ASN A 79 -11.88 -7.53 1.20
N MET A 80 -12.68 -7.10 0.24
CA MET A 80 -14.12 -6.98 0.33
C MET A 80 -14.76 -7.90 -0.70
N THR A 81 -15.64 -8.79 -0.26
CA THR A 81 -16.36 -9.75 -1.11
C THR A 81 -17.85 -9.74 -0.76
N LEU A 82 -18.72 -10.12 -1.68
CA LEU A 82 -20.14 -10.31 -1.38
C LEU A 82 -20.33 -11.62 -0.58
N LYS A 83 -21.12 -11.59 0.50
CA LYS A 83 -21.39 -12.79 1.32
C LYS A 83 -22.19 -13.84 0.56
N ASN A 84 -23.11 -13.40 -0.29
CA ASN A 84 -24.00 -14.26 -1.05
C ASN A 84 -23.29 -14.98 -2.21
N ASP A 85 -22.07 -14.56 -2.57
CA ASP A 85 -21.27 -15.20 -3.61
C ASP A 85 -20.65 -16.52 -3.11
N GLY A 86 -20.80 -17.58 -3.89
CA GLY A 86 -20.01 -18.80 -3.74
C GLY A 86 -18.61 -18.66 -4.35
N ALA A 87 -17.65 -19.41 -3.83
CA ALA A 87 -16.32 -19.48 -4.43
C ALA A 87 -16.39 -20.02 -5.87
N TYR A 88 -15.73 -19.32 -6.80
CA TYR A 88 -15.67 -19.63 -8.23
C TYR A 88 -17.02 -19.60 -8.97
N GLN A 89 -18.01 -18.89 -8.44
CA GLN A 89 -19.29 -18.67 -9.10
C GLN A 89 -19.32 -17.31 -9.81
N GLU A 90 -20.25 -17.15 -10.76
CA GLU A 90 -20.50 -15.85 -11.36
C GLU A 90 -21.15 -14.93 -10.33
N THR A 91 -20.47 -13.82 -10.06
CA THR A 91 -20.95 -12.74 -9.20
C THR A 91 -22.01 -11.92 -9.93
N ASP A 92 -23.06 -11.51 -9.22
CA ASP A 92 -24.00 -10.51 -9.72
C ASP A 92 -23.27 -9.17 -10.02
N GLU A 93 -23.25 -8.79 -11.29
CA GLU A 93 -22.50 -7.62 -11.76
C GLU A 93 -23.03 -6.33 -11.14
N GLN A 94 -24.33 -6.20 -10.88
CA GLN A 94 -24.91 -4.99 -10.31
C GLN A 94 -24.50 -4.83 -8.84
N GLN A 95 -24.62 -5.90 -8.05
CA GLN A 95 -24.22 -5.88 -6.64
C GLN A 95 -22.72 -5.66 -6.48
N PHE A 96 -21.90 -6.21 -7.39
CA PHE A 96 -20.47 -6.00 -7.37
C PHE A 96 -20.08 -4.55 -7.72
N LEU A 97 -20.80 -3.91 -8.65
CA LEU A 97 -20.57 -2.49 -8.95
C LEU A 97 -20.91 -1.60 -7.76
N GLU A 98 -21.99 -1.91 -7.02
CA GLU A 98 -22.33 -1.21 -5.77
C GLU A 98 -21.24 -1.40 -4.70
N LEU A 99 -20.71 -2.63 -4.56
CA LEU A 99 -19.56 -2.92 -3.69
C LEU A 99 -18.34 -2.09 -4.06
N CYS A 100 -18.02 -1.98 -5.37
CA CYS A 100 -16.91 -1.17 -5.87
C CYS A 100 -17.08 0.30 -5.52
N GLU A 101 -18.29 0.85 -5.71
CA GLU A 101 -18.59 2.25 -5.40
C GLU A 101 -18.46 2.54 -3.90
N LEU A 102 -18.94 1.63 -3.06
CA LEU A 102 -18.77 1.71 -1.61
C LEU A 102 -17.30 1.63 -1.21
N ALA A 103 -16.55 0.69 -1.79
CA ALA A 103 -15.14 0.48 -1.51
C ALA A 103 -14.33 1.74 -1.84
N GLU A 104 -14.52 2.31 -3.03
CA GLU A 104 -13.74 3.45 -3.53
C GLU A 104 -14.12 4.77 -2.83
N ASN A 105 -15.41 5.03 -2.66
CA ASN A 105 -15.87 6.34 -2.18
C ASN A 105 -16.03 6.45 -0.66
N VAL A 106 -16.23 5.32 0.03
CA VAL A 106 -16.51 5.30 1.47
C VAL A 106 -15.40 4.61 2.23
N VAL A 107 -15.18 3.31 1.99
CA VAL A 107 -14.26 2.49 2.80
C VAL A 107 -12.82 2.95 2.64
N LYS A 108 -12.34 3.09 1.40
CA LYS A 108 -10.99 3.58 1.09
C LYS A 108 -10.72 4.92 1.77
N ARG A 109 -11.63 5.90 1.57
CA ARG A 109 -11.48 7.25 2.15
C ARG A 109 -11.44 7.21 3.67
N ARG A 110 -12.22 6.34 4.30
CA ARG A 110 -12.23 6.19 5.77
C ARG A 110 -10.93 5.57 6.28
N ILE A 111 -10.37 4.60 5.56
CA ILE A 111 -9.09 3.97 5.90
C ILE A 111 -7.93 4.96 5.71
N GLU A 112 -7.92 5.75 4.64
CA GLU A 112 -6.90 6.79 4.39
C GLU A 112 -6.94 7.94 5.42
N GLN A 113 -8.01 8.08 6.19
CA GLN A 113 -8.09 9.04 7.30
C GLN A 113 -7.39 8.55 8.58
N LEU A 114 -7.02 7.27 8.66
CA LEU A 114 -6.30 6.74 9.82
C LEU A 114 -4.88 7.30 9.84
N PRO A 115 -4.40 7.87 10.98
CA PRO A 115 -3.05 8.43 11.08
C PRO A 115 -1.94 7.45 10.70
N GLU A 116 -2.17 6.16 10.94
CA GLU A 116 -1.21 5.08 10.70
C GLU A 116 -1.10 4.71 9.21
N VAL A 117 -2.07 5.11 8.39
CA VAL A 117 -2.16 4.74 6.96
C VAL A 117 -1.65 5.89 6.10
N ALA A 118 -0.60 5.63 5.32
CA ALA A 118 -0.10 6.59 4.34
C ALA A 118 -0.99 6.63 3.08
N MET A 119 -1.39 5.45 2.61
CA MET A 119 -2.14 5.28 1.37
C MET A 119 -2.86 3.93 1.38
N ALA A 120 -4.04 3.88 0.77
CA ALA A 120 -4.74 2.64 0.45
C ALA A 120 -4.88 2.50 -1.07
N ASP A 121 -4.12 1.60 -1.68
CA ASP A 121 -4.23 1.34 -3.11
C ASP A 121 -5.36 0.36 -3.40
N ILE A 122 -6.26 0.68 -4.33
CA ILE A 122 -7.47 -0.09 -4.60
C ILE A 122 -7.34 -0.89 -5.90
N THR A 123 -7.69 -2.17 -5.83
CA THR A 123 -7.64 -3.08 -6.98
C THR A 123 -8.92 -3.91 -7.05
N GLY A 124 -9.26 -4.39 -8.25
CA GLY A 124 -10.51 -5.14 -8.48
C GLY A 124 -11.74 -4.25 -8.72
N VAL A 125 -11.56 -2.94 -8.83
CA VAL A 125 -12.61 -2.00 -9.24
C VAL A 125 -12.50 -1.75 -10.76
N PRO A 126 -13.49 -2.19 -11.56
CA PRO A 126 -13.53 -1.83 -12.96
C PRO A 126 -13.88 -0.34 -13.11
N GLY A 127 -13.21 0.35 -14.03
CA GLY A 127 -13.60 1.71 -14.40
C GLY A 127 -15.01 1.74 -14.97
N ARG A 128 -15.77 2.81 -14.72
CA ARG A 128 -17.07 3.03 -15.38
C ARG A 128 -16.84 3.90 -16.60
N LEU A 129 -17.40 3.50 -17.74
CA LEU A 129 -17.41 4.32 -18.94
C LEU A 129 -18.84 4.55 -19.41
N LEU A 130 -19.10 5.78 -19.85
CA LEU A 130 -20.35 6.10 -20.52
C LEU A 130 -20.21 5.63 -21.98
N GLN A 131 -20.91 4.55 -22.33
CA GLN A 131 -20.87 4.01 -23.68
C GLN A 131 -21.97 4.68 -24.51
N ILE A 132 -21.56 5.32 -25.60
CA ILE A 132 -22.45 5.89 -26.61
C ILE A 132 -22.36 4.98 -27.84
N VAL A 133 -23.43 4.26 -28.15
CA VAL A 133 -23.50 3.34 -29.29
C VAL A 133 -24.43 3.92 -30.36
N PRO A 134 -23.90 4.46 -31.47
CA PRO A 134 -24.72 5.02 -32.52
C PRO A 134 -25.49 3.96 -33.31
N ASP A 135 -26.76 4.24 -33.57
CA ASP A 135 -27.63 3.41 -34.41
C ASP A 135 -27.39 3.75 -35.89
N LYS A 136 -26.73 2.82 -36.60
CA LYS A 136 -26.29 3.05 -37.99
C LYS A 136 -27.45 3.33 -38.93
N ASP A 137 -28.61 2.70 -38.74
CA ASP A 137 -29.76 2.88 -39.61
C ASP A 137 -30.36 4.28 -39.43
N LYS A 138 -30.47 4.74 -38.19
CA LYS A 138 -30.94 6.09 -37.89
C LYS A 138 -29.98 7.17 -38.35
N LEU A 139 -28.67 6.96 -38.21
CA LEU A 139 -27.67 7.88 -38.75
C LEU A 139 -27.78 7.99 -40.28
N ALA A 140 -27.94 6.87 -40.98
CA ALA A 140 -28.11 6.85 -42.43
C ALA A 140 -29.37 7.59 -42.90
N MET A 141 -30.50 7.43 -42.19
CA MET A 141 -31.76 8.13 -42.51
C MET A 141 -31.71 9.64 -42.26
N THR A 142 -30.92 10.06 -41.27
CA THR A 142 -30.86 11.46 -40.82
C THR A 142 -29.74 12.26 -41.49
N GLY A 143 -28.76 11.58 -42.07
CA GLY A 143 -27.57 12.20 -42.67
C GLY A 143 -26.58 12.75 -41.64
N ILE A 144 -26.71 12.33 -40.38
CA ILE A 144 -25.79 12.69 -39.29
C ILE A 144 -24.64 11.68 -39.29
N SER A 145 -23.40 12.18 -39.34
CA SER A 145 -22.20 11.34 -39.27
C SER A 145 -21.76 11.11 -37.82
N VAL A 146 -20.88 10.14 -37.61
CA VAL A 146 -20.22 9.92 -36.31
C VAL A 146 -19.38 11.15 -35.92
N GLU A 147 -18.75 11.80 -36.89
CA GLU A 147 -17.96 13.03 -36.69
C GLU A 147 -18.84 14.20 -36.20
N ASP A 148 -20.09 14.32 -36.68
CA ASP A 148 -21.04 15.31 -36.16
C ASP A 148 -21.34 15.07 -34.67
N ILE A 149 -21.43 13.80 -34.25
CA ILE A 149 -21.65 13.42 -32.85
C ILE A 149 -20.42 13.77 -32.01
N GLU A 150 -19.21 13.40 -32.46
CA GLU A 150 -17.95 13.71 -31.77
C GLU A 150 -17.75 15.22 -31.58
N ASN A 151 -18.03 16.01 -32.62
CA ASN A 151 -17.96 17.47 -32.56
C ASN A 151 -19.00 18.05 -31.59
N THR A 152 -20.24 17.53 -31.61
CA THR A 152 -21.30 17.99 -30.70
C THR A 152 -20.96 17.66 -29.24
N LEU A 153 -20.46 16.46 -28.97
CA LEU A 153 -20.01 16.07 -27.63
C LEU A 153 -18.85 16.95 -27.15
N SER A 154 -17.86 17.18 -28.01
CA SER A 154 -16.70 18.03 -27.69
C SER A 154 -17.12 19.49 -27.41
N ALA A 155 -18.08 20.02 -28.17
CA ALA A 155 -18.60 21.38 -27.97
C ALA A 155 -19.43 21.52 -26.68
N ASN A 156 -20.14 20.46 -26.26
CA ASN A 156 -20.94 20.45 -25.03
C ASN A 156 -20.11 20.08 -23.78
N ASN A 157 -18.88 19.58 -23.95
CA ASN A 157 -17.98 19.22 -22.86
C ASN A 157 -16.97 20.34 -22.50
N VAL A 158 -17.31 21.61 -22.80
CA VAL A 158 -16.48 22.77 -22.50
C VAL A 158 -16.94 23.40 -21.19
N GLU A 159 -16.05 23.51 -20.20
CA GLU A 159 -16.25 24.30 -18.98
C GLU A 159 -15.88 25.77 -19.24
N PRO A 160 -16.83 26.72 -19.35
CA PRO A 160 -16.53 28.11 -19.67
C PRO A 160 -15.80 28.88 -18.54
N GLY A 161 -15.44 28.21 -17.44
CA GLY A 161 -14.86 28.83 -16.25
C GLY A 161 -15.87 29.68 -15.45
N SER A 162 -15.35 30.50 -14.54
CA SER A 162 -16.14 31.48 -13.78
C SER A 162 -15.93 32.89 -14.34
N MET A 163 -17.01 33.65 -14.49
CA MET A 163 -17.00 35.06 -14.87
C MET A 163 -17.33 35.93 -13.66
N LEU A 164 -16.55 36.98 -13.43
CA LEU A 164 -16.84 37.99 -12.42
C LEU A 164 -17.60 39.14 -13.09
N VAL A 165 -18.84 39.37 -12.64
CA VAL A 165 -19.69 40.46 -13.12
C VAL A 165 -19.85 41.46 -11.99
N ARG A 166 -19.42 42.70 -12.23
CA ARG A 166 -19.51 43.78 -11.25
C ARG A 166 -20.69 44.69 -11.57
N ASP A 167 -21.56 44.89 -10.58
CA ASP A 167 -22.67 45.83 -10.65
C ASP A 167 -22.59 46.81 -9.47
N GLY A 168 -22.04 47.99 -9.74
CA GLY A 168 -21.74 49.01 -8.72
C GLY A 168 -20.74 48.53 -7.66
N TYR A 169 -21.22 48.43 -6.42
CA TYR A 169 -20.44 47.95 -5.26
C TYR A 169 -20.46 46.41 -5.12
N TYR A 170 -21.33 45.71 -5.86
CA TYR A 170 -21.45 44.26 -5.79
C TYR A 170 -20.63 43.59 -6.89
N GLU A 171 -19.97 42.49 -6.55
CA GLU A 171 -19.24 41.64 -7.48
C GLU A 171 -19.81 40.22 -7.39
N TYR A 172 -20.32 39.73 -8.52
CA TYR A 172 -20.95 38.44 -8.65
C TYR A 172 -20.00 37.48 -9.37
N ASN A 173 -19.64 36.38 -8.72
CA ASN A 173 -18.96 35.27 -9.38
C ASN A 173 -20.02 34.36 -10.02
N ILE A 174 -20.20 34.48 -11.34
CA ILE A 174 -21.07 33.64 -12.13
C ILE A 174 -20.26 32.45 -12.64
N ARG A 175 -20.53 31.26 -12.10
CA ARG A 175 -19.95 30.01 -12.59
C ARG A 175 -20.96 29.30 -13.48
N ILE A 176 -20.63 29.13 -14.76
CA ILE A 176 -21.41 28.30 -15.67
C ILE A 176 -20.87 26.88 -15.53
N ALA A 177 -21.58 26.02 -14.81
CA ALA A 177 -21.23 24.61 -14.69
C ALA A 177 -21.71 23.84 -15.93
N THR A 178 -20.87 22.95 -16.46
CA THR A 178 -21.28 21.98 -17.49
C THR A 178 -22.37 21.07 -16.93
N LEU A 179 -23.39 20.80 -17.75
CA LEU A 179 -24.54 19.98 -17.36
C LEU A 179 -24.29 18.47 -17.48
N LEU A 180 -23.20 17.99 -18.07
CA LEU A 180 -23.01 16.57 -18.37
C LEU A 180 -22.51 15.77 -17.15
N ARG A 181 -23.36 15.61 -16.11
CA ARG A 181 -23.01 14.86 -14.89
C ARG A 181 -23.61 13.46 -14.88
N THR A 182 -24.74 13.29 -15.55
CA THR A 182 -25.50 12.05 -15.59
C THR A 182 -25.61 11.54 -17.03
N PRO A 183 -25.86 10.23 -17.22
CA PRO A 183 -26.17 9.67 -18.54
C PRO A 183 -27.36 10.37 -19.21
N GLU A 184 -28.33 10.83 -18.41
CA GLU A 184 -29.52 11.54 -18.91
C GLU A 184 -29.15 12.91 -19.49
N ASP A 185 -28.19 13.60 -18.92
CA ASP A 185 -27.70 14.87 -19.46
C ASP A 185 -27.09 14.66 -20.86
N VAL A 186 -26.33 13.57 -21.03
CA VAL A 186 -25.72 13.21 -22.32
C VAL A 186 -26.79 12.77 -23.33
N LYS A 187 -27.79 11.99 -22.90
CA LYS A 187 -28.94 11.59 -23.73
C LYS A 187 -29.73 12.79 -24.29
N ASN A 188 -29.80 13.88 -23.54
CA ASN A 188 -30.57 15.08 -23.89
C ASN A 188 -29.76 16.13 -24.69
N ILE A 189 -28.51 15.83 -25.06
CA ILE A 189 -27.72 16.68 -25.96
C ILE A 189 -28.42 16.76 -27.31
N TYR A 190 -28.56 17.99 -27.83
CA TYR A 190 -29.15 18.24 -29.15
C TYR A 190 -28.07 18.28 -30.23
N ILE A 191 -28.30 17.54 -31.32
CA ILE A 191 -27.48 17.55 -32.54
C ILE A 191 -28.29 18.25 -33.62
N ARG A 192 -27.67 19.25 -34.28
CA ARG A 192 -28.27 19.99 -35.38
C ARG A 192 -27.59 19.65 -36.71
N LYS A 193 -28.38 19.25 -37.71
CA LYS A 193 -27.93 19.06 -39.09
C LYS A 193 -28.88 19.77 -40.05
N GLY A 194 -28.47 20.93 -40.55
CA GLY A 194 -29.35 21.84 -41.30
C GLY A 194 -30.50 22.38 -40.45
N GLU A 195 -31.73 22.14 -40.89
CA GLU A 195 -32.98 22.51 -40.19
C GLU A 195 -33.42 21.46 -39.16
N ARG A 196 -32.82 20.26 -39.15
CA ARG A 196 -33.21 19.17 -38.23
C ARG A 196 -32.45 19.28 -36.92
N ILE A 197 -33.18 19.19 -35.82
CA ILE A 197 -32.66 19.09 -34.46
C ILE A 197 -33.14 17.77 -33.89
N MET A 198 -32.22 16.93 -33.41
CA MET A 198 -32.54 15.64 -32.79
C MET A 198 -31.72 15.46 -31.51
N GLN A 199 -32.26 14.70 -30.57
CA GLN A 199 -31.55 14.39 -29.33
C GLN A 199 -30.63 13.19 -29.51
N LEU A 200 -29.52 13.15 -28.76
CA LEU A 200 -28.57 12.05 -28.82
C LEU A 200 -29.23 10.70 -28.52
N LYS A 201 -30.19 10.65 -27.57
CA LYS A 201 -30.95 9.42 -27.25
C LYS A 201 -31.78 8.86 -28.41
N GLU A 202 -32.13 9.69 -29.39
CA GLU A 202 -32.88 9.24 -30.56
C GLU A 202 -31.97 8.49 -31.53
N LEU A 203 -30.69 8.88 -31.59
CA LEU A 203 -29.69 8.39 -32.54
C LEU A 203 -28.71 7.37 -31.93
N CYS A 204 -28.55 7.37 -30.61
CA CYS A 204 -27.55 6.57 -29.90
C CYS A 204 -28.15 5.94 -28.65
N LYS A 205 -27.73 4.71 -28.35
CA LYS A 205 -27.93 4.08 -27.04
C LYS A 205 -26.83 4.56 -26.10
N VAL A 206 -27.20 5.15 -24.97
CA VAL A 206 -26.28 5.75 -24.01
C VAL A 206 -26.48 5.09 -22.66
N ASP A 207 -25.51 4.27 -22.23
CA ASP A 207 -25.57 3.54 -20.97
C ASP A 207 -24.21 3.59 -20.25
N ILE A 208 -24.22 3.54 -18.93
CA ILE A 208 -23.00 3.33 -18.14
C ILE A 208 -22.70 1.84 -18.18
N VAL A 209 -21.51 1.49 -18.65
CA VAL A 209 -21.04 0.11 -18.67
C VAL A 209 -19.73 -0.02 -17.91
N SER A 210 -19.49 -1.22 -17.43
CA SER A 210 -18.20 -1.59 -16.84
C SER A 210 -17.13 -1.61 -17.93
N GLN A 211 -15.99 -0.97 -17.67
CA GLN A 211 -14.82 -1.08 -18.54
C GLN A 211 -14.34 -2.53 -18.53
N LYS A 212 -13.90 -3.02 -19.71
CA LYS A 212 -13.33 -4.36 -19.83
C LYS A 212 -12.20 -4.54 -18.81
N GLU A 213 -12.35 -5.55 -17.94
CA GLU A 213 -11.38 -5.85 -16.90
C GLU A 213 -10.04 -6.24 -17.53
N MET A 214 -8.98 -5.50 -17.21
CA MET A 214 -7.60 -5.84 -17.58
C MET A 214 -6.98 -6.83 -16.58
N GLY A 215 -7.62 -7.02 -15.43
CA GLY A 215 -7.25 -7.94 -14.38
C GLY A 215 -8.38 -8.04 -13.36
N ARG A 216 -8.47 -9.17 -12.67
CA ARG A 216 -9.49 -9.44 -11.65
C ARG A 216 -8.81 -9.70 -10.32
N SER A 217 -9.32 -9.08 -9.25
CA SER A 217 -8.92 -9.42 -7.89
C SER A 217 -9.83 -10.51 -7.33
N VAL A 218 -9.23 -11.49 -6.65
CA VAL A 218 -9.92 -12.66 -6.11
C VAL A 218 -9.40 -12.92 -4.70
N ALA A 219 -10.31 -13.07 -3.75
CA ALA A 219 -10.00 -13.44 -2.37
C ALA A 219 -10.86 -14.65 -1.97
N GLY A 220 -10.22 -15.72 -1.49
CA GLY A 220 -10.94 -16.95 -1.11
C GLY A 220 -11.73 -17.59 -2.26
N GLY A 221 -11.33 -17.37 -3.51
CA GLY A 221 -12.05 -17.85 -4.70
C GLY A 221 -13.27 -17.01 -5.10
N LYS A 222 -13.63 -15.97 -4.34
CA LYS A 222 -14.68 -15.01 -4.68
C LYS A 222 -14.08 -13.78 -5.36
N ARG A 223 -14.85 -13.15 -6.26
CA ARG A 223 -14.46 -11.85 -6.85
C ARG A 223 -14.39 -10.81 -5.73
N ALA A 224 -13.29 -10.07 -5.65
CA ALA A 224 -13.01 -9.18 -4.54
C ALA A 224 -12.62 -7.78 -5.00
N VAL A 225 -12.89 -6.80 -4.15
CA VAL A 225 -12.20 -5.52 -4.18
C VAL A 225 -11.13 -5.55 -3.09
N THR A 226 -9.87 -5.31 -3.45
CA THR A 226 -8.75 -5.41 -2.52
C THR A 226 -8.08 -4.06 -2.33
N LEU A 227 -7.98 -3.63 -1.08
CA LEU A 227 -7.26 -2.46 -0.63
C LEU A 227 -5.89 -2.89 -0.08
N ALA A 228 -4.83 -2.50 -0.77
CA ALA A 228 -3.45 -2.68 -0.33
C ALA A 228 -3.07 -1.49 0.56
N ILE A 229 -2.85 -1.75 1.85
CA ILE A 229 -2.63 -0.70 2.85
C ILE A 229 -1.13 -0.47 3.02
N ILE A 230 -0.70 0.77 2.81
CA ILE A 230 0.66 1.23 2.98
C ILE A 230 0.75 2.00 4.30
N LYS A 231 1.71 1.62 5.15
CA LYS A 231 1.92 2.21 6.48
C LYS A 231 2.65 3.54 6.40
N GLN A 232 2.21 4.49 7.22
CA GLN A 232 2.96 5.71 7.46
C GLN A 232 4.32 5.39 8.08
N SER A 233 5.37 6.09 7.64
CA SER A 233 6.71 5.96 8.21
C SER A 233 6.64 6.20 9.73
N ASP A 234 7.37 5.40 10.51
CA ASP A 234 7.47 5.50 11.98
C ASP A 234 6.25 5.08 12.82
N GLU A 235 5.10 4.77 12.21
CA GLU A 235 3.90 4.33 12.95
C GLU A 235 3.93 2.85 13.39
N ASN A 236 3.22 2.49 14.46
CA ASN A 236 3.20 1.12 14.96
C ASN A 236 2.21 0.23 14.15
N MET A 237 2.70 -0.92 13.69
CA MET A 237 1.92 -1.91 12.96
C MET A 237 0.75 -2.49 13.76
N ASP A 238 0.94 -2.70 15.06
CA ASP A 238 -0.08 -3.30 15.93
C ASP A 238 -1.27 -2.35 16.11
N VAL A 239 -0.97 -1.06 16.31
CA VAL A 239 -1.99 0.00 16.45
C VAL A 239 -2.78 0.13 15.15
N MET A 240 -2.08 0.16 14.00
CA MET A 240 -2.75 0.17 12.70
C MET A 240 -3.70 -1.02 12.54
N LYS A 241 -3.26 -2.24 12.88
CA LYS A 241 -4.06 -3.46 12.74
C LYS A 241 -5.32 -3.40 13.60
N GLU A 242 -5.21 -2.90 14.83
CA GLU A 242 -6.35 -2.69 15.71
C GLU A 242 -7.33 -1.67 15.11
N LYS A 243 -6.84 -0.51 14.65
CA LYS A 243 -7.69 0.55 14.03
C LYS A 243 -8.32 0.13 12.71
N LEU A 244 -7.61 -0.60 11.88
CA LEU A 244 -8.17 -1.20 10.67
C LEU A 244 -9.26 -2.20 11.02
N LYS A 245 -9.04 -3.06 12.01
CA LYS A 245 -10.04 -4.03 12.45
C LYS A 245 -11.30 -3.36 13.00
N GLU A 246 -11.15 -2.37 13.88
CA GLU A 246 -12.27 -1.55 14.37
C GLU A 246 -13.06 -0.94 13.21
N THR A 247 -12.36 -0.41 12.21
CA THR A 247 -12.98 0.23 11.03
C THR A 247 -13.70 -0.80 10.16
N THR A 248 -13.10 -1.96 9.90
CA THR A 248 -13.73 -3.02 9.11
C THR A 248 -14.91 -3.65 9.84
N ASP A 249 -14.83 -3.84 11.16
CA ASP A 249 -15.91 -4.40 11.98
C ASP A 249 -17.11 -3.43 12.01
N TYR A 250 -16.84 -2.12 12.09
CA TYR A 250 -17.87 -1.08 11.95
C TYR A 250 -18.58 -1.18 10.59
N PHE A 251 -17.85 -1.25 9.49
CA PHE A 251 -18.47 -1.37 8.16
C PHE A 251 -19.19 -2.72 7.97
N ALA A 252 -18.68 -3.81 8.52
CA ALA A 252 -19.34 -5.12 8.50
C ALA A 252 -20.67 -5.10 9.25
N SER A 253 -20.81 -4.26 10.28
CA SER A 253 -22.08 -4.08 11.00
C SER A 253 -23.11 -3.26 10.21
N LEU A 254 -22.67 -2.31 9.38
CA LEU A 254 -23.53 -1.47 8.55
C LEU A 254 -23.95 -2.16 7.25
N TYR A 255 -23.06 -2.96 6.67
CA TYR A 255 -23.24 -3.62 5.39
C TYR A 255 -23.17 -5.14 5.57
N PRO A 256 -24.25 -5.77 6.07
CA PRO A 256 -24.24 -7.19 6.40
C PRO A 256 -24.03 -8.09 5.18
N ASP A 257 -24.30 -7.62 3.96
CA ASP A 257 -24.10 -8.37 2.71
C ASP A 257 -22.64 -8.41 2.25
N ILE A 258 -21.75 -7.67 2.91
CA ILE A 258 -20.32 -7.58 2.58
C ILE A 258 -19.49 -8.34 3.63
N GLU A 259 -18.54 -9.12 3.14
CA GLU A 259 -17.53 -9.82 3.92
C GLU A 259 -16.20 -9.10 3.79
N PHE A 260 -15.64 -8.71 4.94
CA PHE A 260 -14.31 -8.11 5.03
C PHE A 260 -13.34 -9.19 5.50
N SER A 261 -12.25 -9.40 4.75
CA SER A 261 -11.18 -10.33 5.12
C SER A 261 -9.82 -9.70 4.93
N VAL A 262 -8.93 -9.89 5.91
CA VAL A 262 -7.56 -9.38 5.83
C VAL A 262 -6.66 -10.50 5.30
N SER A 263 -5.92 -10.25 4.22
CA SER A 263 -4.96 -11.19 3.64
C SER A 263 -3.53 -10.62 3.69
N ARG A 264 -2.52 -11.50 3.68
CA ARG A 264 -1.10 -11.16 3.89
C ARG A 264 -0.90 -10.28 5.13
N ASN A 265 -1.06 -10.87 6.31
CA ASN A 265 -0.67 -10.21 7.55
C ASN A 265 0.83 -10.45 7.80
N GLN A 266 1.71 -9.55 7.33
CA GLN A 266 3.15 -9.67 7.62
C GLN A 266 3.46 -9.67 9.12
N THR A 267 2.56 -9.14 9.95
CA THR A 267 2.66 -9.19 11.41
C THR A 267 2.65 -10.62 11.95
N GLU A 268 1.97 -11.58 11.32
CA GLU A 268 2.00 -12.97 11.82
C GLU A 268 3.42 -13.52 11.84
N LEU A 269 4.22 -13.27 10.80
CA LEU A 269 5.62 -13.70 10.78
C LEU A 269 6.46 -13.01 11.87
N LEU A 270 6.15 -11.76 12.20
CA LEU A 270 6.82 -11.00 13.25
C LEU A 270 6.41 -11.51 14.65
N ASP A 271 5.11 -11.70 14.89
CA ASP A 271 4.55 -12.29 16.11
C ASP A 271 5.08 -13.70 16.35
N TYR A 272 5.13 -14.53 15.30
CA TYR A 272 5.74 -15.85 15.35
C TYR A 272 7.24 -15.76 15.67
N THR A 273 7.97 -14.80 15.10
CA THR A 273 9.41 -14.63 15.39
C THR A 273 9.65 -14.17 16.82
N ILE A 274 8.85 -13.23 17.35
CA ILE A 274 8.97 -12.73 18.73
C ILE A 274 8.58 -13.81 19.74
N SER A 275 7.45 -14.50 19.52
CA SER A 275 7.02 -15.59 20.41
C SER A 275 8.02 -16.74 20.40
N ASN A 276 8.56 -17.11 19.23
CA ASN A 276 9.59 -18.13 19.10
C ASN A 276 10.89 -17.71 19.80
N LEU A 277 11.30 -16.43 19.69
CA LEU A 277 12.42 -15.90 20.47
C LEU A 277 12.17 -16.04 21.98
N GLN A 278 11.03 -15.57 22.47
CA GLN A 278 10.70 -15.63 23.89
C GLN A 278 10.71 -17.07 24.39
N GLN A 279 10.14 -17.99 23.60
CA GLN A 279 10.15 -19.41 23.90
C GLN A 279 11.58 -19.96 23.92
N ASN A 280 12.40 -19.67 22.91
CA ASN A 280 13.79 -20.14 22.83
C ASN A 280 14.65 -19.59 23.96
N LEU A 281 14.49 -18.32 24.33
CA LEU A 281 15.20 -17.72 25.46
C LEU A 281 14.76 -18.35 26.79
N SER A 282 13.46 -18.56 26.99
CA SER A 282 12.96 -19.17 28.24
C SER A 282 13.36 -20.65 28.37
N LEU A 283 13.28 -21.41 27.27
CA LEU A 283 13.66 -22.81 27.21
C LEU A 283 15.18 -22.98 27.32
N GLY A 284 15.94 -22.11 26.65
CA GLY A 284 17.39 -22.04 26.74
C GLY A 284 17.84 -21.73 28.17
N PHE A 285 17.25 -20.73 28.81
CA PHE A 285 17.49 -20.42 30.22
C PHE A 285 17.20 -21.62 31.13
N LEU A 286 16.07 -22.31 30.92
CA LEU A 286 15.71 -23.51 31.69
C LEU A 286 16.74 -24.63 31.52
N PHE A 287 17.17 -24.93 30.30
CA PHE A 287 18.17 -25.96 30.04
C PHE A 287 19.54 -25.62 30.63
N ILE A 288 19.99 -24.37 30.48
CA ILE A 288 21.24 -23.89 31.08
C ILE A 288 21.15 -24.00 32.60
N PHE A 289 20.03 -23.61 33.19
CA PHE A 289 19.82 -23.71 34.63
C PHE A 289 19.91 -25.18 35.12
N ILE A 290 19.26 -26.11 34.43
CA ILE A 290 19.30 -27.54 34.77
C ILE A 290 20.72 -28.09 34.66
N VAL A 291 21.41 -27.83 33.54
CA VAL A 291 22.78 -28.32 33.32
C VAL A 291 23.74 -27.71 34.35
N ALA A 292 23.63 -26.41 34.61
CA ALA A 292 24.47 -25.74 35.60
C ALA A 292 24.23 -26.27 37.02
N VAL A 293 22.98 -26.52 37.43
CA VAL A 293 22.69 -27.15 38.73
C VAL A 293 23.28 -28.56 38.81
N LEU A 294 23.22 -29.34 37.72
CA LEU A 294 23.75 -30.70 37.68
C LEU A 294 25.28 -30.72 37.80
N PHE A 295 25.98 -29.79 37.14
CA PHE A 295 27.45 -29.71 37.17
C PHE A 295 28.00 -29.03 38.43
N LEU A 296 27.37 -27.95 38.90
CA LEU A 296 27.89 -27.18 40.04
C LEU A 296 27.39 -27.73 41.39
N GLY A 297 26.33 -28.53 41.42
CA GLY A 297 25.79 -29.14 42.63
C GLY A 297 25.13 -28.15 43.62
N ASP A 298 25.02 -26.88 43.25
CA ASP A 298 24.41 -25.82 44.05
C ASP A 298 23.46 -24.94 43.22
N VAL A 299 22.37 -24.48 43.82
CA VAL A 299 21.32 -23.70 43.12
C VAL A 299 21.64 -22.20 43.09
N ARG A 300 22.59 -21.72 43.90
CA ARG A 300 22.90 -20.28 44.02
C ARG A 300 23.76 -19.81 42.85
N SER A 301 24.75 -20.61 42.45
CA SER A 301 25.65 -20.28 41.34
C SER A 301 24.93 -20.15 39.99
N PRO A 302 24.04 -21.07 39.57
CA PRO A 302 23.25 -20.93 38.34
C PRO A 302 22.29 -19.74 38.36
N LEU A 303 21.78 -19.36 39.53
CA LEU A 303 20.88 -18.20 39.68
C LEU A 303 21.62 -16.87 39.49
N ILE A 304 22.88 -16.78 39.93
CA ILE A 304 23.76 -15.63 39.67
C ILE A 304 24.06 -15.51 38.17
N ILE A 305 24.36 -16.63 37.50
CA ILE A 305 24.57 -16.68 36.04
C ILE A 305 23.30 -16.21 35.32
N GLY A 306 22.14 -16.70 35.75
CA GLY A 306 20.84 -16.33 35.18
C GLY A 306 20.50 -14.84 35.30
N ILE A 307 20.72 -14.23 36.48
CA ILE A 307 20.50 -12.79 36.70
C ILE A 307 21.46 -11.96 35.84
N SER A 308 22.73 -12.37 35.76
CA SER A 308 23.73 -11.73 34.89
C SER A 308 23.26 -11.74 33.43
N MET A 309 22.72 -12.87 32.97
CA MET A 309 22.20 -13.01 31.62
C MET A 309 21.02 -12.08 31.31
N VAL A 310 20.00 -12.04 32.17
CA VAL A 310 18.85 -11.15 31.98
C VAL A 310 19.30 -9.68 31.96
N THR A 311 20.23 -9.31 32.86
CA THR A 311 20.77 -7.95 32.93
C THR A 311 21.47 -7.54 31.63
N SER A 312 22.31 -8.42 31.07
CA SER A 312 23.01 -8.15 29.79
C SER A 312 22.05 -8.01 28.60
N ILE A 313 20.98 -8.81 28.55
CA ILE A 313 19.96 -8.70 27.51
C ILE A 313 19.22 -7.35 27.60
N VAL A 314 18.84 -6.93 28.81
CA VAL A 314 18.20 -5.62 29.04
C VAL A 314 19.12 -4.46 28.61
N ILE A 315 20.41 -4.53 28.95
CA ILE A 315 21.40 -3.52 28.50
C ILE A 315 21.52 -3.51 26.97
N THR A 316 21.50 -4.67 26.33
CA THR A 316 21.58 -4.76 24.86
C THR A 316 20.38 -4.10 24.20
N PHE A 317 19.16 -4.35 24.71
CA PHE A 317 17.95 -3.68 24.21
C PHE A 317 17.97 -2.16 24.45
N PHE A 318 18.54 -1.70 25.57
CA PHE A 318 18.73 -0.28 25.82
C PHE A 318 19.63 0.37 24.75
N PHE A 319 20.72 -0.28 24.37
CA PHE A 319 21.59 0.20 23.28
C PHE A 319 20.92 0.10 21.90
N PHE A 320 20.10 -0.92 21.65
CA PHE A 320 19.34 -1.02 20.40
C PHE A 320 18.38 0.17 20.26
N TYR A 321 17.70 0.52 21.34
CA TYR A 321 16.85 1.70 21.39
C TYR A 321 17.64 2.99 21.14
N PHE A 322 18.79 3.18 21.80
CA PHE A 322 19.61 4.38 21.65
C PHE A 322 20.25 4.52 20.26
N CYS A 323 20.66 3.41 19.63
CA CYS A 323 21.26 3.40 18.30
C CYS A 323 20.24 3.26 17.16
N HIS A 324 18.93 3.26 17.47
CA HIS A 324 17.85 3.05 16.51
C HIS A 324 18.00 1.77 15.66
N VAL A 325 18.54 0.71 16.25
CA VAL A 325 18.69 -0.59 15.59
C VAL A 325 17.33 -1.31 15.62
N SER A 326 16.80 -1.67 14.45
CA SER A 326 15.55 -2.40 14.35
C SER A 326 15.73 -3.87 14.73
N LEU A 327 14.72 -4.44 15.41
CA LEU A 327 14.67 -5.88 15.68
C LEU A 327 14.26 -6.63 14.42
N ASN A 328 15.24 -7.27 13.80
CA ASN A 328 15.05 -8.16 12.66
C ASN A 328 15.79 -9.49 12.90
N VAL A 329 15.55 -10.47 12.03
CA VAL A 329 16.13 -11.83 12.14
C VAL A 329 17.67 -11.79 12.27
N ILE A 330 18.35 -10.85 11.59
CA ILE A 330 19.81 -10.72 11.63
C ILE A 330 20.27 -10.22 13.01
N SER A 331 19.67 -9.14 13.50
CA SER A 331 19.96 -8.59 14.84
C SER A 331 19.69 -9.62 15.94
N LEU A 332 18.66 -10.45 15.74
CA LEU A 332 18.24 -11.49 16.66
C LEU A 332 19.22 -12.67 16.69
N SER A 333 19.68 -13.12 15.52
CA SER A 333 20.74 -14.12 15.42
C SER A 333 22.03 -13.62 16.08
N GLY A 334 22.36 -12.33 15.92
CA GLY A 334 23.48 -11.70 16.63
C GLY A 334 23.33 -11.75 18.15
N LEU A 335 22.13 -11.45 18.67
CA LEU A 335 21.83 -11.55 20.09
C LEU A 335 21.98 -12.98 20.62
N ILE A 336 21.48 -13.98 19.90
CA ILE A 336 21.59 -15.40 20.27
C ILE A 336 23.07 -15.83 20.34
N LEU A 337 23.89 -15.44 19.35
CA LEU A 337 25.33 -15.72 19.35
C LEU A 337 26.05 -15.06 20.53
N ALA A 338 25.74 -13.79 20.79
CA ALA A 338 26.34 -13.04 21.90
C ALA A 338 25.97 -13.64 23.26
N VAL A 339 24.70 -14.04 23.43
CA VAL A 339 24.22 -14.72 24.64
C VAL A 339 24.98 -16.03 24.85
N GLY A 340 25.18 -16.85 23.81
CA GLY A 340 25.95 -18.09 23.90
C GLY A 340 27.38 -17.87 24.43
N MET A 341 28.13 -16.94 23.82
CA MET A 341 29.49 -16.61 24.26
C MET A 341 29.56 -16.08 25.71
N MET A 342 28.54 -15.32 26.11
CA MET A 342 28.46 -14.76 27.46
C MET A 342 28.18 -15.84 28.51
N ILE A 343 27.31 -16.80 28.20
CA ILE A 343 27.00 -17.93 29.10
C ILE A 343 28.25 -18.75 29.37
N ASP A 344 29.01 -19.11 28.34
CA ASP A 344 30.25 -19.89 28.50
C ASP A 344 31.24 -19.19 29.43
N SER A 345 31.42 -17.88 29.23
CA SER A 345 32.30 -17.06 30.08
C SER A 345 31.80 -16.99 31.53
N ALA A 346 30.50 -16.83 31.73
CA ALA A 346 29.89 -16.76 33.06
C ALA A 346 29.98 -18.09 33.82
N ILE A 347 29.79 -19.22 33.12
CA ILE A 347 29.95 -20.56 33.70
C ILE A 347 31.40 -20.78 34.12
N ILE A 348 32.37 -20.53 33.23
CA ILE A 348 33.80 -20.71 33.52
C ILE A 348 34.23 -19.88 34.74
N VAL A 349 33.84 -18.60 34.80
CA VAL A 349 34.18 -17.73 35.94
C VAL A 349 33.55 -18.23 37.24
N THR A 350 32.28 -18.64 37.20
CA THR A 350 31.56 -19.11 38.39
C THR A 350 32.11 -20.43 38.89
N GLU A 351 32.44 -21.36 37.98
CA GLU A 351 33.10 -22.62 38.30
C GLU A 351 34.48 -22.38 38.92
N ASN A 352 35.27 -21.47 38.34
CA ASN A 352 36.60 -21.12 38.83
C ASN A 352 36.54 -20.56 40.26
N ILE A 353 35.61 -19.62 40.52
CA ILE A 353 35.36 -19.09 41.88
C ILE A 353 34.97 -20.23 42.83
N SER A 354 34.09 -21.14 42.40
CA SER A 354 33.66 -22.29 43.21
C SER A 354 34.84 -23.21 43.57
N GLN A 355 35.69 -23.56 42.59
CA GLN A 355 36.90 -24.37 42.82
C GLN A 355 37.85 -23.70 43.83
N TYR A 356 38.06 -22.39 43.75
CA TYR A 356 38.88 -21.68 44.75
C TYR A 356 38.23 -21.66 46.13
N ARG A 357 36.89 -21.62 46.22
CA ARG A 357 36.17 -21.73 47.49
C ARG A 357 36.32 -23.11 48.12
N GLU A 358 36.25 -24.18 47.32
CA GLU A 358 36.48 -25.55 47.79
C GLU A 358 37.91 -25.76 48.29
N ARG A 359 38.90 -25.07 47.69
CA ARG A 359 40.29 -25.06 48.14
C ARG A 359 40.54 -24.22 49.40
N GLY A 360 39.50 -23.64 50.00
CA GLY A 360 39.59 -22.93 51.29
C GLY A 360 39.95 -21.44 51.20
N TYR A 361 39.92 -20.84 50.01
CA TYR A 361 40.16 -19.39 49.86
C TYR A 361 38.94 -18.59 50.32
N SER A 362 39.17 -17.40 50.91
CA SER A 362 38.08 -16.47 51.25
C SER A 362 37.40 -15.97 49.98
N LEU A 363 36.08 -15.71 50.01
CA LEU A 363 35.28 -15.25 48.85
C LEU A 363 35.97 -14.11 48.06
N LYS A 364 36.52 -13.11 48.75
CA LYS A 364 37.20 -11.97 48.12
C LYS A 364 38.49 -12.36 47.37
N ARG A 365 39.17 -13.42 47.81
CA ARG A 365 40.35 -13.99 47.13
C ARG A 365 39.98 -14.98 46.04
N SER A 366 38.78 -15.58 46.09
CA SER A 366 38.28 -16.47 45.04
C SER A 366 37.72 -15.69 43.85
N CYS A 367 37.22 -14.47 44.07
CA CYS A 367 36.72 -13.57 43.03
C CYS A 367 37.80 -12.64 42.45
N ALA A 368 39.00 -12.61 43.04
CA ALA A 368 40.14 -11.82 42.59
C ALA A 368 41.08 -12.71 41.79
#